data_AF-A0A5C8HR38-F1
#
_entry.id   AF-A0A5C8HR38-F1
#
_cell.length_a   1.000
_cell.length_b   1.000
_cell.length_c   1.000
_cell.angle_alpha   90.00
_cell.angle_beta   90.00
_cell.angle_gamma   90.00
#
_symmetry.space_group_name_H-M   'P 1'
#
loop_
_entity.id
_entity.type
_entity.pdbx_description
1 polymer ?
#
loop_
_entity_poly.entity_id
_entity_poly.type
_entity_poly.pdbx_seq_one_letter_code
_entity_poly.pdbx_strand_id
1 'polypeptide(L)'
;MVIPGEATSNRYVASSDGAPPVPPPGGYRGAQRSRAPQLPPGAPVPPRGSTADKPKRTWMGIAALIVAAVYVIVLVIVLNVGGSHTLYGFNMLALQIAVLVFVLVALFTPGARGWGSAALALCLVANVATVGAAGALTSAYTGNYENLKSDDQKFWEKYPGIKDEEPVYLIGGPSYEEYKADADELLGQVRNRLTTDFGFSWTEPADEMKRPIRNGYGGESWFFTYTSEKWMTNEAVHGVSDKTAVMNSINSVVNDFGYDDMYSLTEPGYRDDKVLEQLYGSAEPTEQAIWEFYADDYDANFTLYVQIVDLSMDTEDGRFRKDREDWNARSGEPLEGVILYVVTGPTISEDDEDAFDKLLAEYE
;
A
#
# COMPACT_ATOMS: atom_id res chain seq x y z
N MET A 1 -8.52 32.40 7.33
CA MET A 1 -8.89 33.24 8.49
C MET A 1 -10.22 32.72 9.03
N VAL A 2 -10.20 32.23 10.29
CA VAL A 2 -11.28 31.74 11.16
C VAL A 2 -12.08 30.50 10.73
N ILE A 3 -11.67 29.34 11.28
CA ILE A 3 -12.52 28.20 11.66
C ILE A 3 -12.72 28.31 13.20
N PRO A 4 -13.90 28.00 13.77
CA PRO A 4 -13.91 26.98 14.84
C PRO A 4 -15.21 26.16 14.96
N GLY A 5 -15.05 24.92 15.44
CA GLY A 5 -16.12 24.00 15.86
C GLY A 5 -15.71 22.53 15.69
N GLU A 6 -14.43 22.19 15.91
CA GLU A 6 -14.00 21.45 17.12
C GLU A 6 -14.74 20.11 17.31
N ALA A 7 -14.27 19.09 16.59
CA ALA A 7 -14.44 17.70 16.99
C ALA A 7 -13.68 17.50 18.30
N THR A 8 -14.38 17.70 19.42
CA THR A 8 -13.81 17.55 20.75
C THR A 8 -13.44 16.10 21.00
N SER A 9 -12.13 15.86 21.07
CA SER A 9 -11.55 14.83 21.91
C SER A 9 -12.08 14.99 23.34
N ASN A 10 -12.82 14.01 23.84
CA ASN A 10 -13.00 13.80 25.27
C ASN A 10 -12.72 12.31 25.53
N ARG A 11 -11.47 12.00 25.89
CA ARG A 11 -11.10 11.68 27.27
C ARG A 11 -12.03 10.64 27.87
N TYR A 12 -11.56 9.39 27.83
CA TYR A 12 -11.99 8.35 28.77
C TYR A 12 -11.77 8.86 30.19
N VAL A 13 -12.81 9.44 30.76
CA VAL A 13 -12.91 9.74 32.19
C VAL A 13 -13.33 8.44 32.86
N ALA A 14 -12.50 7.98 33.79
CA ALA A 14 -12.90 7.06 34.83
C ALA A 14 -14.18 7.59 35.52
N SER A 15 -15.34 7.06 35.16
CA SER A 15 -16.59 7.26 35.91
C SER A 15 -17.29 5.91 36.04
N SER A 16 -17.71 5.61 37.27
CA SER A 16 -18.32 4.38 37.74
C SER A 16 -19.78 4.17 37.28
N ASP A 17 -20.17 4.72 36.13
CA ASP A 17 -21.58 4.77 35.69
C ASP A 17 -22.03 3.51 34.92
N GLY A 18 -21.21 2.47 34.88
CA GLY A 18 -21.55 1.15 34.33
C GLY A 18 -21.77 0.06 35.39
N ALA A 19 -21.73 0.38 36.69
CA ALA A 19 -21.94 -0.63 37.73
C ALA A 19 -23.44 -0.91 37.91
N PRO A 20 -23.89 -2.18 37.92
CA PRO A 20 -25.29 -2.51 38.19
C PRO A 20 -25.67 -2.03 39.59
N PRO A 21 -26.91 -1.54 39.81
CA PRO A 21 -27.32 -0.99 41.09
C PRO A 21 -27.14 -2.02 42.22
N VAL A 22 -26.68 -1.54 43.37
CA VAL A 22 -26.56 -2.35 44.59
C VAL A 22 -27.93 -2.90 44.99
N PRO A 23 -28.05 -4.19 45.32
CA PRO A 23 -29.34 -4.80 45.60
C PRO A 23 -30.00 -4.17 46.84
N PRO A 24 -31.33 -4.05 46.87
CA PRO A 24 -32.05 -3.55 48.05
C PRO A 24 -31.86 -4.50 49.25
N PRO A 25 -32.06 -4.02 50.49
CA PRO A 25 -31.99 -4.86 51.69
C PRO A 25 -32.96 -6.04 51.58
N GLY A 26 -32.43 -7.24 51.35
CA GLY A 26 -33.20 -8.46 51.09
C GLY A 26 -32.92 -9.17 49.75
N GLY A 27 -32.19 -8.53 48.82
CA GLY A 27 -31.83 -9.12 47.53
C GLY A 27 -32.95 -9.09 46.48
N TYR A 28 -32.62 -9.42 45.23
CA TYR A 28 -33.57 -9.45 44.11
C TYR A 28 -34.62 -10.57 44.31
N ARG A 29 -35.90 -10.25 44.05
CA ARG A 29 -36.99 -11.24 44.08
C ARG A 29 -36.68 -12.39 43.11
N GLY A 30 -36.51 -13.60 43.65
CA GLY A 30 -36.20 -14.82 42.88
C GLY A 30 -34.80 -15.40 43.11
N ALA A 31 -33.91 -14.71 43.83
CA ALA A 31 -32.60 -15.26 44.21
C ALA A 31 -32.74 -16.32 45.32
N GLN A 32 -33.01 -17.58 44.95
CA GLN A 32 -32.90 -18.70 45.88
C GLN A 32 -31.44 -18.91 46.26
N ARG A 33 -31.07 -18.58 47.49
CA ARG A 33 -29.82 -19.08 48.08
C ARG A 33 -29.97 -20.59 48.22
N SER A 34 -29.11 -21.36 47.56
CA SER A 34 -28.97 -22.80 47.79
C SER A 34 -28.70 -23.02 49.28
N ARG A 35 -29.74 -23.42 50.01
CA ARG A 35 -29.65 -23.77 51.42
C ARG A 35 -28.88 -25.08 51.48
N ALA A 36 -27.74 -25.09 52.16
CA ALA A 36 -27.03 -26.34 52.44
C ALA A 36 -28.01 -27.32 53.12
N PRO A 37 -28.05 -28.62 52.76
CA PRO A 37 -29.00 -29.55 53.32
C PRO A 37 -28.81 -29.65 54.83
N GLN A 38 -29.85 -29.32 55.60
CA GLN A 38 -29.88 -29.63 57.03
C GLN A 38 -30.13 -31.13 57.18
N LEU A 39 -29.10 -31.85 57.63
CA LEU A 39 -29.21 -33.27 57.96
C LEU A 39 -30.14 -33.46 59.19
N PRO A 40 -30.97 -34.52 59.21
CA PRO A 40 -31.86 -34.81 60.33
C PRO A 40 -31.09 -35.16 61.61
N PRO A 41 -31.67 -34.92 62.80
CA PRO A 41 -31.01 -35.22 64.08
C PRO A 41 -30.75 -36.72 64.20
N GLY A 42 -29.48 -37.11 64.35
CA GLY A 42 -29.05 -38.51 64.50
C GLY A 42 -28.34 -39.12 63.28
N ALA A 43 -28.13 -38.36 62.20
CA ALA A 43 -27.31 -38.83 61.08
C ALA A 43 -25.84 -39.02 61.51
N PRO A 44 -25.18 -40.14 61.16
CA PRO A 44 -23.78 -40.37 61.50
C PRO A 44 -22.92 -39.26 60.89
N VAL A 45 -22.09 -38.63 61.74
CA VAL A 45 -21.10 -37.66 61.31
C VAL A 45 -20.19 -38.36 60.30
N PRO A 46 -20.05 -37.87 59.04
CA PRO A 46 -19.10 -38.48 58.13
C PRO A 46 -17.72 -38.42 58.78
N PRO A 47 -16.89 -39.48 58.66
CA PRO A 47 -15.54 -39.44 59.21
C PRO A 47 -14.87 -38.16 58.68
N ARG A 48 -14.28 -37.38 59.60
CA ARG A 48 -13.41 -36.25 59.22
C ARG A 48 -12.48 -36.81 58.15
N GLY A 49 -12.64 -36.31 56.92
CA GLY A 49 -11.76 -36.66 55.83
C GLY A 49 -10.35 -36.54 56.35
N SER A 50 -9.60 -37.64 56.29
CA SER A 50 -8.16 -37.66 56.47
C SER A 50 -7.61 -36.41 55.82
N THR A 51 -6.77 -35.65 56.54
CA THR A 51 -5.97 -34.58 55.94
C THR A 51 -5.42 -35.10 54.62
N ALA A 52 -6.03 -34.66 53.50
CA ALA A 52 -5.55 -35.03 52.19
C ALA A 52 -4.11 -34.55 52.17
N ASP A 53 -3.17 -35.49 52.13
CA ASP A 53 -1.75 -35.20 52.02
C ASP A 53 -1.61 -34.14 50.93
N LYS A 54 -1.11 -32.95 51.29
CA LYS A 54 -0.85 -31.90 50.30
C LYS A 54 0.00 -32.57 49.22
N PRO A 55 -0.46 -32.59 47.95
CA PRO A 55 0.25 -33.31 46.91
C PRO A 55 1.70 -32.82 46.90
N LYS A 56 2.63 -33.75 47.13
CA LYS A 56 4.06 -33.44 47.19
C LYS A 56 4.43 -32.76 45.87
N ARG A 57 4.90 -31.52 45.99
CA ARG A 57 5.25 -30.65 44.88
C ARG A 57 6.28 -31.38 44.01
N THR A 58 5.90 -31.75 42.80
CA THR A 58 6.75 -32.52 41.89
C THR A 58 7.66 -31.58 41.10
N TRP A 59 8.95 -31.92 41.03
CA TRP A 59 9.99 -31.16 40.32
C TRP A 59 9.63 -30.91 38.84
N MET A 60 8.83 -31.81 38.26
CA MET A 60 8.37 -31.78 36.88
C MET A 60 7.55 -30.54 36.52
N GLY A 61 6.74 -30.02 37.45
CA GLY A 61 5.99 -28.78 37.22
C GLY A 61 6.92 -27.55 37.16
N ILE A 62 7.95 -27.53 38.02
CA ILE A 62 8.95 -26.47 38.03
C ILE A 62 9.81 -26.54 36.76
N ALA A 63 10.19 -27.74 36.33
CA ALA A 63 10.92 -27.96 35.08
C ALA A 63 10.11 -27.47 33.87
N ALA A 64 8.81 -27.77 33.81
CA ALA A 64 7.93 -27.29 32.73
C ALA A 64 7.87 -25.76 32.68
N LEU A 65 7.80 -25.10 33.83
CA LEU A 65 7.83 -23.64 33.89
C LEU A 65 9.18 -23.08 33.42
N ILE A 66 10.30 -23.66 33.85
CA ILE A 66 11.64 -23.21 33.44
C ILE A 66 11.80 -23.37 31.92
N VAL A 67 11.41 -24.52 31.37
CA VAL A 67 11.48 -24.76 29.91
C VAL A 67 10.62 -23.76 29.14
N ALA A 68 9.39 -23.51 29.59
CA ALA A 68 8.53 -22.49 28.98
C ALA A 68 9.16 -21.09 29.07
N ALA A 69 9.72 -20.71 30.23
CA ALA A 69 10.38 -19.41 30.41
C ALA A 69 11.61 -19.25 29.51
N VAL A 70 12.46 -20.27 29.41
CA VAL A 70 13.61 -20.29 28.51
C VAL A 70 13.15 -20.17 27.05
N TYR A 71 12.11 -20.89 26.65
CA TYR A 71 11.54 -20.77 25.31
C TYR A 71 11.06 -19.34 25.00
N VAL A 72 10.37 -18.68 25.92
CA VAL A 72 9.98 -17.27 25.76
C VAL A 72 11.19 -16.36 25.60
N ILE A 73 12.23 -16.56 26.41
CA ILE A 73 13.48 -15.79 26.30
C ILE A 73 14.11 -15.98 24.92
N VAL A 74 14.16 -17.21 24.41
CA VAL A 74 14.66 -17.51 23.06
C VAL A 74 13.84 -16.77 21.99
N LEU A 75 12.50 -16.79 22.08
CA LEU A 75 11.64 -16.06 21.14
C LEU A 75 11.93 -14.56 21.16
N VAL A 76 12.08 -13.96 22.34
CA VAL A 76 12.40 -12.53 22.49
C VAL A 76 13.79 -12.21 21.94
N ILE A 77 14.80 -13.04 22.18
CA ILE A 77 16.15 -12.84 21.65
C ILE A 77 16.12 -12.91 20.11
N VAL A 78 15.51 -13.93 19.53
CA VAL A 78 15.44 -14.09 18.07
C VAL A 78 14.70 -12.93 17.41
N LEU A 79 13.63 -12.43 18.05
CA LEU A 79 12.93 -11.23 17.58
C LEU A 79 13.85 -9.99 17.59
N ASN A 80 14.61 -9.77 18.66
CA ASN A 80 15.51 -8.61 18.78
C ASN A 80 16.73 -8.68 17.85
N VAL A 81 17.20 -9.88 17.50
CA VAL A 81 18.34 -10.09 16.58
C VAL A 81 17.89 -10.07 15.11
N GLY A 82 16.59 -10.00 14.83
CA GLY A 82 16.08 -9.93 13.47
C GLY A 82 15.99 -11.28 12.75
N GLY A 83 15.95 -12.39 13.50
CA GLY A 83 15.82 -13.74 12.94
C GLY A 83 14.38 -14.08 12.57
N SER A 84 13.68 -13.26 11.77
CA SER A 84 12.29 -13.52 11.36
C SER A 84 12.16 -14.86 10.63
N HIS A 85 13.08 -15.16 9.71
CA HIS A 85 13.20 -16.47 9.05
C HIS A 85 13.41 -17.60 10.07
N THR A 86 14.17 -17.34 11.14
CA THR A 86 14.38 -18.31 12.23
C THR A 86 13.11 -18.50 13.06
N LEU A 87 12.31 -17.44 13.29
CA LEU A 87 11.02 -17.52 14.00
C LEU A 87 10.00 -18.35 13.24
N TYR A 88 9.87 -18.14 11.92
CA TYR A 88 8.91 -18.86 11.07
C TYR A 88 9.46 -20.18 10.50
N GLY A 89 10.73 -20.48 10.76
CA GLY A 89 11.37 -21.69 10.27
C GLY A 89 10.83 -22.97 10.92
N PHE A 90 10.94 -24.07 10.18
CA PHE A 90 10.50 -25.40 10.63
C PHE A 90 11.06 -25.79 12.01
N ASN A 91 12.33 -25.43 12.29
CA ASN A 91 12.99 -25.74 13.54
C ASN A 91 12.34 -25.06 14.76
N MET A 92 11.86 -23.82 14.61
CA MET A 92 11.22 -23.09 15.71
C MET A 92 9.81 -23.60 15.98
N LEU A 93 9.08 -23.98 14.93
CA LEU A 93 7.79 -24.67 15.06
C LEU A 93 7.95 -26.03 15.76
N ALA A 94 8.96 -26.82 15.37
CA ALA A 94 9.27 -28.09 16.03
C ALA A 94 9.60 -27.90 17.52
N LEU A 95 10.39 -26.87 17.85
CA LEU A 95 10.71 -26.52 19.23
C LEU A 95 9.46 -26.13 20.02
N GLN A 96 8.55 -25.32 19.44
CA GLN A 96 7.29 -24.94 20.08
C GLN A 96 6.43 -26.16 20.40
N ILE A 97 6.30 -27.10 19.44
CA ILE A 97 5.54 -28.34 19.64
C ILE A 97 6.17 -29.18 20.76
N ALA A 98 7.50 -29.32 20.78
CA ALA A 98 8.19 -30.08 21.82
C ALA A 98 7.96 -29.49 23.23
N VAL A 99 8.06 -28.15 23.36
CA VAL A 99 7.77 -27.44 24.62
C VAL A 99 6.31 -27.63 25.03
N LEU A 100 5.37 -27.50 24.08
CA LEU A 100 3.94 -27.69 24.35
C LEU A 100 3.64 -29.11 24.84
N VAL A 101 4.20 -30.14 24.18
CA VAL A 101 4.06 -31.53 24.61
C VAL A 101 4.58 -31.71 26.03
N PHE A 102 5.76 -31.17 26.36
CA PHE A 102 6.31 -31.26 27.70
C PHE A 102 5.43 -30.58 28.76
N VAL A 103 4.87 -29.41 28.46
CA VAL A 103 3.93 -28.69 29.32
C VAL A 103 2.63 -29.48 29.52
N LEU A 104 2.09 -30.10 28.47
CA LEU A 104 0.90 -30.94 28.55
C LEU A 104 1.14 -32.16 29.44
N VAL A 105 2.29 -32.84 29.30
CA VAL A 105 2.65 -33.97 30.17
C VAL A 105 2.72 -33.52 31.64
N ALA A 106 3.27 -32.33 31.93
CA ALA A 106 3.26 -31.77 33.29
C ALA A 106 1.85 -31.43 33.80
N LEU A 107 0.95 -30.98 32.92
CA LEU A 107 -0.44 -30.66 33.25
C LEU A 107 -1.28 -31.90 33.62
N PHE A 108 -1.01 -33.04 32.98
CA PHE A 108 -1.69 -34.30 33.31
C PHE A 108 -1.06 -35.02 34.53
N THR A 109 0.11 -34.60 34.99
CA THR A 109 0.81 -35.22 36.12
C THR A 109 0.27 -34.74 37.48
N PRO A 110 -0.17 -35.64 38.37
CA PRO A 110 -0.58 -35.28 39.73
C PRO A 110 0.53 -34.55 40.50
N GLY A 111 0.20 -33.42 41.13
CA GLY A 111 1.16 -32.59 41.89
C GLY A 111 1.94 -31.56 41.06
N ALA A 112 1.94 -31.66 39.73
CA ALA A 112 2.59 -30.68 38.83
C ALA A 112 1.60 -29.68 38.19
N ARG A 113 0.29 -29.97 38.27
CA ARG A 113 -0.78 -29.24 37.57
C ARG A 113 -0.72 -27.72 37.71
N GLY A 114 -0.53 -27.20 38.93
CA GLY A 114 -0.50 -25.75 39.16
C GLY A 114 0.62 -25.04 38.39
N TRP A 115 1.81 -25.63 38.36
CA TRP A 115 2.94 -25.09 37.59
C TRP A 115 2.81 -25.37 36.09
N GLY A 116 2.24 -26.52 35.72
CA GLY A 116 1.89 -26.84 34.33
C GLY A 116 0.89 -25.85 33.72
N SER A 117 -0.13 -25.43 34.48
CA SER A 117 -1.08 -24.40 34.03
C SER A 117 -0.43 -23.04 33.84
N ALA A 118 0.49 -22.64 34.72
CA ALA A 118 1.26 -21.41 34.56
C ALA A 118 2.17 -21.45 33.33
N ALA A 119 2.86 -22.59 33.11
CA ALA A 119 3.68 -22.81 31.92
C ALA A 119 2.84 -22.79 30.63
N LEU A 120 1.64 -23.39 30.64
CA LEU A 120 0.73 -23.37 29.49
C LEU A 120 0.25 -21.96 29.18
N ALA A 121 -0.15 -21.19 30.20
CA ALA A 121 -0.55 -19.80 30.02
C ALA A 121 0.59 -18.97 29.39
N LEU A 122 1.83 -19.18 29.85
CA LEU A 122 3.01 -18.54 29.31
C LEU A 122 3.24 -18.90 27.83
N CYS A 123 3.20 -20.19 27.47
CA CYS A 123 3.36 -20.63 26.07
C CYS A 123 2.22 -20.14 25.17
N LEU A 124 0.99 -20.03 25.67
CA LEU A 124 -0.14 -19.52 24.88
C LEU A 124 0.01 -18.02 24.59
N VAL A 125 0.49 -17.23 25.56
CA VAL A 125 0.73 -15.80 25.35
C VAL A 125 1.97 -15.57 24.50
N ALA A 126 3.05 -16.30 24.74
CA ALA A 126 4.33 -16.16 24.05
C ALA A 126 4.61 -17.39 23.17
N ASN A 127 4.02 -17.37 21.97
CA ASN A 127 4.24 -18.36 20.92
C ASN A 127 4.75 -17.67 19.65
N VAL A 128 5.16 -18.48 18.65
CA VAL A 128 5.69 -17.95 17.37
C VAL A 128 4.72 -17.00 16.69
N ALA A 129 3.41 -17.27 16.73
CA ALA A 129 2.42 -16.41 16.08
C ALA A 129 2.23 -15.07 16.81
N THR A 130 2.15 -15.06 18.14
CA THR A 130 2.00 -13.80 18.90
C THR A 130 3.24 -12.94 18.86
N VAL A 131 4.43 -13.54 18.96
CA VAL A 131 5.71 -12.81 18.86
C VAL A 131 5.92 -12.30 17.43
N GLY A 132 5.57 -13.10 16.41
CA GLY A 132 5.60 -12.69 15.02
C GLY A 132 4.65 -11.54 14.70
N ALA A 133 3.40 -11.60 15.20
CA ALA A 133 2.42 -10.52 15.03
C ALA A 133 2.87 -9.21 15.71
N ALA A 134 3.45 -9.29 16.90
CA ALA A 134 4.02 -8.13 17.58
C ALA A 134 5.21 -7.53 16.80
N GLY A 135 6.08 -8.37 16.23
CA GLY A 135 7.18 -7.94 15.37
C GLY A 135 6.71 -7.23 14.10
N ALA A 136 5.71 -7.78 13.42
CA ALA A 136 5.11 -7.18 12.23
C ALA A 136 4.45 -5.83 12.53
N LEU A 137 3.68 -5.71 13.62
CA LEU A 137 3.06 -4.45 14.05
C LEU A 137 4.10 -3.39 14.41
N THR A 138 5.17 -3.77 15.10
CA THR A 138 6.25 -2.84 15.46
C THR A 138 6.96 -2.32 14.22
N SER A 139 7.22 -3.20 13.25
CA SER A 139 7.87 -2.82 11.98
C SER A 139 6.98 -1.94 11.13
N ALA A 140 5.68 -2.24 11.06
CA ALA A 140 4.69 -1.41 10.36
C ALA A 140 4.53 -0.02 11.00
N TYR A 141 4.59 0.06 12.34
CA TYR A 141 4.47 1.32 13.06
C TYR A 141 5.74 2.20 12.97
N THR A 142 6.91 1.57 13.00
CA THR A 142 8.21 2.29 12.98
C THR A 142 8.74 2.53 11.58
N GLY A 143 8.20 1.87 10.56
CA GLY A 143 8.73 1.87 9.20
C GLY A 143 10.09 1.18 9.07
N ASN A 144 10.62 0.60 10.14
CA ASN A 144 11.95 -0.02 10.16
C ASN A 144 11.83 -1.54 9.93
N TYR A 145 12.19 -1.97 8.73
CA TYR A 145 12.24 -3.39 8.32
C TYR A 145 13.68 -3.93 8.27
N GLU A 146 14.69 -3.17 8.71
CA GLU A 146 16.10 -3.58 8.60
C GLU A 146 16.40 -4.88 9.35
N ASN A 147 15.70 -5.15 10.45
CA ASN A 147 15.83 -6.37 11.23
C ASN A 147 14.96 -7.52 10.70
N LEU A 148 14.22 -7.34 9.60
CA LEU A 148 13.39 -8.41 9.02
C LEU A 148 13.99 -8.99 7.74
N LYS A 149 14.99 -8.32 7.16
CA LYS A 149 15.63 -8.70 5.91
C LYS A 149 16.93 -9.46 6.15
N SER A 150 17.17 -10.53 5.40
CA SER A 150 18.48 -11.19 5.36
C SER A 150 19.54 -10.26 4.75
N ASP A 151 20.81 -10.55 4.97
CA ASP A 151 21.90 -9.79 4.34
C ASP A 151 21.81 -9.85 2.81
N ASP A 152 21.44 -11.02 2.25
CA ASP A 152 21.17 -11.17 0.82
C ASP A 152 20.04 -10.25 0.34
N GLN A 153 18.95 -10.13 1.11
CA GLN A 153 17.84 -9.24 0.75
C GLN A 153 18.25 -7.77 0.80
N LYS A 154 19.10 -7.39 1.77
CA LYS A 154 19.64 -6.02 1.87
C LYS A 154 20.62 -5.70 0.75
N PHE A 155 21.37 -6.71 0.30
CA PHE A 155 22.24 -6.58 -0.86
C PHE A 155 21.41 -6.31 -2.11
N TRP A 156 20.46 -7.20 -2.45
CA TRP A 156 19.61 -7.03 -3.63
C TRP A 156 18.69 -5.81 -3.59
N GLU A 157 18.27 -5.35 -2.41
CA GLU A 157 17.50 -4.12 -2.26
C GLU A 157 18.23 -2.88 -2.81
N LYS A 158 19.57 -2.90 -2.86
CA LYS A 158 20.40 -1.82 -3.41
C LYS A 158 20.77 -2.01 -4.88
N TYR A 159 20.26 -3.06 -5.53
CA TYR A 159 20.49 -3.31 -6.94
C TYR A 159 20.06 -2.09 -7.78
N PRO A 160 20.94 -1.50 -8.60
CA PRO A 160 20.65 -0.25 -9.29
C PRO A 160 19.72 -0.45 -10.49
N GLY A 161 19.69 -1.66 -11.08
CA GLY A 161 18.85 -1.98 -12.23
C GLY A 161 17.41 -2.31 -11.87
N ILE A 162 16.65 -2.76 -12.87
CA ILE A 162 15.30 -3.29 -12.70
C ILE A 162 15.40 -4.81 -12.75
N LYS A 163 14.80 -5.49 -11.76
CA LYS A 163 14.76 -6.95 -11.73
C LYS A 163 14.10 -7.50 -13.00
N ASP A 164 14.69 -8.58 -13.53
CA ASP A 164 14.25 -9.30 -14.72
C ASP A 164 14.36 -8.50 -16.04
N GLU A 165 14.95 -7.30 -16.01
CA GLU A 165 15.32 -6.49 -17.18
C GLU A 165 16.84 -6.54 -17.42
N GLU A 166 17.27 -6.62 -18.68
CA GLU A 166 18.70 -6.54 -19.01
C GLU A 166 19.14 -5.07 -19.07
N PRO A 167 20.08 -4.62 -18.21
CA PRO A 167 20.47 -3.21 -18.14
C PRO A 167 20.99 -2.63 -19.47
N VAL A 168 21.59 -3.46 -20.32
CA VAL A 168 22.10 -3.05 -21.63
C VAL A 168 21.01 -2.49 -22.54
N TYR A 169 19.76 -2.97 -22.42
CA TYR A 169 18.65 -2.42 -23.21
C TYR A 169 18.10 -1.12 -22.64
N LEU A 170 18.28 -0.88 -21.34
CA LEU A 170 17.81 0.35 -20.69
C LEU A 170 18.79 1.50 -20.88
N ILE A 171 20.10 1.23 -20.83
CA ILE A 171 21.16 2.25 -21.04
C ILE A 171 21.43 2.47 -22.53
N GLY A 172 21.20 1.46 -23.37
CA GLY A 172 21.40 1.60 -24.81
C GLY A 172 20.35 2.45 -25.54
N GLY A 173 19.29 2.88 -24.84
CA GLY A 173 18.27 3.79 -25.36
C GLY A 173 18.63 5.27 -25.12
N PRO A 174 17.74 6.20 -25.49
CA PRO A 174 17.96 7.63 -25.24
C PRO A 174 18.11 7.98 -23.76
N SER A 175 18.99 8.95 -23.49
CA SER A 175 19.19 9.51 -22.16
C SER A 175 18.01 10.38 -21.71
N TYR A 176 17.95 10.72 -20.42
CA TYR A 176 16.95 11.69 -19.92
C TYR A 176 17.09 13.04 -20.64
N GLU A 177 18.32 13.49 -20.86
CA GLU A 177 18.61 14.75 -21.54
C GLU A 177 18.14 14.76 -23.00
N GLU A 178 18.34 13.65 -23.71
CA GLU A 178 17.84 13.45 -25.08
C GLU A 178 16.31 13.43 -25.11
N TYR A 179 15.67 12.63 -24.25
CA TYR A 179 14.21 12.61 -24.15
C TYR A 179 13.61 13.96 -23.81
N LYS A 180 14.26 14.73 -22.94
CA LYS A 180 13.81 16.07 -22.60
C LYS A 180 13.88 17.00 -23.82
N ALA A 181 14.97 16.97 -24.56
CA ALA A 181 15.13 17.78 -25.77
C ALA A 181 14.08 17.42 -26.83
N ASP A 182 13.82 16.14 -27.04
CA ASP A 182 12.82 15.66 -28.01
C ASP A 182 11.40 16.04 -27.57
N ALA A 183 11.08 15.95 -26.27
CA ALA A 183 9.80 16.40 -25.72
C ALA A 183 9.59 17.90 -25.91
N ASP A 184 10.61 18.71 -25.61
CA ASP A 184 10.56 20.17 -25.80
C ASP A 184 10.33 20.53 -27.27
N GLU A 185 11.01 19.83 -28.19
CA GLU A 185 10.86 20.04 -29.62
C GLU A 185 9.45 19.68 -30.10
N LEU A 186 8.99 18.45 -29.84
CA LEU A 186 7.68 17.96 -30.27
C LEU A 186 6.55 18.84 -29.72
N LEU A 187 6.53 19.08 -28.40
CA LEU A 187 5.51 19.91 -27.76
C LEU A 187 5.59 21.37 -28.25
N GLY A 188 6.78 21.89 -28.50
CA GLY A 188 6.98 23.20 -29.12
C GLY A 188 6.37 23.29 -30.52
N GLN A 189 6.62 22.30 -31.37
CA GLN A 189 6.08 22.24 -32.73
C GLN A 189 4.55 22.14 -32.73
N VAL A 190 3.98 21.25 -31.90
CA VAL A 190 2.52 21.09 -31.78
C VAL A 190 1.87 22.40 -31.34
N ARG A 191 2.40 23.02 -30.28
CA ARG A 191 1.85 24.29 -29.76
C ARG A 191 1.92 25.40 -30.79
N ASN A 192 3.05 25.56 -31.48
CA ASN A 192 3.21 26.58 -32.53
C ASN A 192 2.21 26.36 -33.67
N ARG A 193 2.00 25.11 -34.08
CA ARG A 193 1.06 24.76 -35.13
C ARG A 193 -0.36 25.11 -34.74
N LEU A 194 -0.79 24.69 -33.54
CA LEU A 194 -2.13 24.96 -33.05
C LEU A 194 -2.39 26.45 -32.77
N THR A 195 -1.39 27.18 -32.27
CA THR A 195 -1.47 28.63 -32.14
C THR A 195 -1.64 29.31 -33.50
N THR A 196 -0.96 28.83 -34.53
CA THR A 196 -1.06 29.40 -35.89
C THR A 196 -2.42 29.09 -36.53
N ASP A 197 -2.87 27.84 -36.45
CA ASP A 197 -4.06 27.36 -37.15
C ASP A 197 -5.36 27.77 -36.45
N PHE A 198 -5.37 27.81 -35.11
CA PHE A 198 -6.57 28.00 -34.29
C PHE A 198 -6.52 29.22 -33.37
N GLY A 199 -5.37 29.89 -33.25
CA GLY A 199 -5.21 31.06 -32.38
C GLY A 199 -5.10 30.75 -30.90
N PHE A 200 -4.77 29.50 -30.53
CA PHE A 200 -4.68 29.10 -29.12
C PHE A 200 -3.53 29.79 -28.39
N SER A 201 -3.78 30.08 -27.11
CA SER A 201 -2.79 30.50 -26.13
C SER A 201 -2.63 29.43 -25.05
N TRP A 202 -1.47 29.39 -24.40
CA TRP A 202 -1.06 28.25 -23.56
C TRP A 202 -0.80 28.66 -22.11
N THR A 203 -1.12 27.75 -21.20
CA THR A 203 -0.71 27.76 -19.80
C THR A 203 0.08 26.48 -19.52
N GLU A 204 1.08 26.58 -18.65
CA GLU A 204 1.89 25.46 -18.15
C GLU A 204 1.46 25.14 -16.71
N PRO A 205 0.46 24.27 -16.53
CA PRO A 205 -0.07 23.96 -15.20
C PRO A 205 0.82 23.08 -14.32
N ALA A 206 1.79 22.36 -14.89
CA ALA A 206 2.65 21.46 -14.15
C ALA A 206 4.04 21.38 -14.78
N ASP A 207 5.04 21.46 -13.92
CA ASP A 207 6.45 21.27 -14.27
C ASP A 207 6.72 19.80 -14.64
N GLU A 208 7.89 19.56 -15.24
CA GLU A 208 8.41 18.22 -15.47
C GLU A 208 8.47 17.37 -14.18
N MET A 209 8.34 16.06 -14.34
CA MET A 209 8.37 15.10 -13.23
C MET A 209 9.26 13.90 -13.54
N LYS A 210 10.08 13.52 -12.57
CA LYS A 210 10.82 12.25 -12.56
C LYS A 210 10.20 11.32 -11.53
N ARG A 211 9.67 10.19 -11.98
CA ARG A 211 9.08 9.18 -11.09
C ARG A 211 10.04 8.01 -10.92
N PRO A 212 10.60 7.79 -9.72
CA PRO A 212 11.49 6.65 -9.47
C PRO A 212 10.83 5.31 -9.79
N ILE A 213 11.60 4.40 -10.38
CA ILE A 213 11.17 3.03 -10.64
C ILE A 213 11.68 2.13 -9.50
N ARG A 214 10.89 1.11 -9.15
CA ARG A 214 11.32 0.11 -8.15
C ARG A 214 12.18 -0.95 -8.80
N ASN A 215 13.24 -1.37 -8.12
CA ASN A 215 14.15 -2.39 -8.64
C ASN A 215 13.62 -3.83 -8.56
N GLY A 216 12.42 -4.05 -8.03
CA GLY A 216 11.81 -5.40 -7.90
C GLY A 216 12.38 -6.26 -6.76
N TYR A 217 13.40 -5.79 -6.04
CA TYR A 217 13.97 -6.41 -4.82
C TYR A 217 13.55 -5.70 -3.52
N GLY A 218 12.71 -4.67 -3.64
CA GLY A 218 12.17 -3.92 -2.50
C GLY A 218 12.82 -2.55 -2.31
N GLY A 219 13.75 -2.15 -3.18
CA GLY A 219 14.32 -0.80 -3.25
C GLY A 219 13.96 -0.08 -4.54
N GLU A 220 14.64 1.04 -4.78
CA GLU A 220 14.51 1.85 -5.99
C GLU A 220 15.65 1.50 -6.96
N SER A 221 15.35 1.51 -8.26
CA SER A 221 16.37 1.50 -9.31
C SER A 221 16.88 2.92 -9.53
N TRP A 222 17.99 3.04 -10.25
CA TRP A 222 18.52 4.33 -10.69
C TRP A 222 17.73 4.91 -11.87
N PHE A 223 16.96 4.07 -12.56
CA PHE A 223 16.04 4.49 -13.61
C PHE A 223 14.79 5.18 -13.05
N PHE A 224 14.26 6.12 -13.82
CA PHE A 224 12.99 6.77 -13.58
C PHE A 224 12.16 6.88 -14.87
N THR A 225 10.85 7.05 -14.72
CA THR A 225 9.99 7.52 -15.82
C THR A 225 10.09 9.04 -15.86
N TYR A 226 10.36 9.61 -17.04
CA TYR A 226 10.25 11.04 -17.26
C TYR A 226 8.84 11.40 -17.75
N THR A 227 8.31 12.50 -17.24
CA THR A 227 7.09 13.15 -17.74
C THR A 227 7.42 14.61 -17.96
N SER A 228 7.18 15.12 -19.17
CA SER A 228 7.46 16.51 -19.53
C SER A 228 6.58 17.49 -18.74
N GLU A 229 6.86 18.78 -18.89
CA GLU A 229 5.88 19.82 -18.56
C GLU A 229 4.55 19.52 -19.25
N LYS A 230 3.47 19.82 -18.53
CA LYS A 230 2.11 19.71 -19.06
C LYS A 230 1.72 21.06 -19.63
N TRP A 231 1.19 21.06 -20.85
CA TRP A 231 0.67 22.25 -21.52
C TRP A 231 -0.83 22.16 -21.70
N MET A 232 -1.54 23.27 -21.49
CA MET A 232 -2.98 23.35 -21.72
C MET A 232 -3.38 24.63 -22.44
N THR A 233 -4.32 24.56 -23.38
CA THR A 233 -4.87 25.76 -24.04
C THR A 233 -5.78 26.54 -23.09
N ASN A 234 -5.85 27.87 -23.27
CA ASN A 234 -6.79 28.71 -22.52
C ASN A 234 -8.17 28.78 -23.19
N GLU A 235 -8.25 28.41 -24.46
CA GLU A 235 -9.46 28.36 -25.26
C GLU A 235 -10.06 26.95 -25.26
N ALA A 236 -11.38 26.88 -25.13
CA ALA A 236 -12.13 25.63 -25.23
C ALA A 236 -12.28 25.18 -26.70
N VAL A 237 -12.39 23.88 -26.91
CA VAL A 237 -12.63 23.27 -28.23
C VAL A 237 -13.95 22.51 -28.16
N HIS A 238 -14.94 22.98 -28.91
CA HIS A 238 -16.30 22.46 -28.85
C HIS A 238 -16.72 21.81 -30.16
N GLY A 239 -17.49 20.73 -30.04
CA GLY A 239 -18.09 20.07 -31.19
C GLY A 239 -17.10 19.20 -31.98
N VAL A 240 -17.66 18.20 -32.65
CA VAL A 240 -16.88 17.13 -33.28
C VAL A 240 -15.97 17.64 -34.39
N SER A 241 -16.44 18.58 -35.22
CA SER A 241 -15.66 19.11 -36.34
C SER A 241 -14.37 19.81 -35.88
N ASP A 242 -14.45 20.64 -34.84
CA ASP A 242 -13.30 21.40 -34.36
C ASP A 242 -12.32 20.49 -33.61
N LYS A 243 -12.84 19.55 -32.81
CA LYS A 243 -12.03 18.49 -32.17
C LYS A 243 -11.25 17.69 -33.21
N THR A 244 -11.93 17.21 -34.26
CA THR A 244 -11.28 16.46 -35.34
C THR A 244 -10.23 17.30 -36.08
N ALA A 245 -10.51 18.59 -36.35
CA ALA A 245 -9.56 19.47 -37.00
C ALA A 245 -8.29 19.68 -36.15
N VAL A 246 -8.45 19.89 -34.84
CA VAL A 246 -7.34 20.01 -33.88
C VAL A 246 -6.52 18.72 -33.85
N MET A 247 -7.16 17.56 -33.64
CA MET A 247 -6.45 16.28 -33.59
C MET A 247 -5.71 15.96 -34.89
N ASN A 248 -6.30 16.27 -36.06
CA ASN A 248 -5.63 16.08 -37.35
C ASN A 248 -4.40 16.99 -37.51
N SER A 249 -4.45 18.22 -36.99
CA SER A 249 -3.30 19.14 -37.02
C SER A 249 -2.17 18.63 -36.13
N ILE A 250 -2.50 18.10 -34.95
CA ILE A 250 -1.52 17.47 -34.05
C ILE A 250 -0.93 16.21 -34.72
N ASN A 251 -1.77 15.35 -35.31
CA ASN A 251 -1.32 14.13 -35.98
C ASN A 251 -0.33 14.41 -37.10
N SER A 252 -0.54 15.49 -37.86
CA SER A 252 0.40 15.91 -38.90
C SER A 252 1.77 16.24 -38.31
N VAL A 253 1.84 16.94 -37.18
CA VAL A 253 3.12 17.28 -36.53
C VAL A 253 3.79 16.02 -35.98
N VAL A 254 3.02 15.13 -35.34
CA VAL A 254 3.50 13.84 -34.81
C VAL A 254 4.13 12.99 -35.93
N ASN A 255 3.44 12.88 -37.07
CA ASN A 255 3.95 12.13 -38.22
C ASN A 255 5.19 12.79 -38.85
N ASP A 256 5.23 14.13 -38.92
CA ASP A 256 6.40 14.88 -39.39
C ASP A 256 7.61 14.72 -38.45
N PHE A 257 7.35 14.52 -37.16
CA PHE A 257 8.36 14.22 -36.13
C PHE A 257 8.88 12.77 -36.22
N GLY A 258 8.17 11.90 -36.94
CA GLY A 258 8.58 10.52 -37.22
C GLY A 258 7.85 9.44 -36.43
N TYR A 259 6.77 9.79 -35.73
CA TYR A 259 6.01 8.85 -34.89
C TYR A 259 4.90 8.17 -35.68
N ASP A 260 4.36 7.10 -35.10
CA ASP A 260 3.13 6.46 -35.60
C ASP A 260 1.93 7.40 -35.46
N ASP A 261 0.91 7.16 -36.28
CA ASP A 261 -0.37 7.86 -36.21
C ASP A 261 -0.96 7.78 -34.80
N MET A 262 -1.52 8.90 -34.31
CA MET A 262 -2.18 8.96 -33.01
C MET A 262 -3.32 7.95 -32.92
N TYR A 263 -3.27 7.14 -31.86
CA TYR A 263 -4.30 6.19 -31.51
C TYR A 263 -5.31 6.79 -30.53
N SER A 264 -6.60 6.61 -30.83
CA SER A 264 -7.68 7.05 -29.95
C SER A 264 -7.91 6.08 -28.80
N LEU A 265 -7.87 6.58 -27.57
CA LEU A 265 -8.30 5.86 -26.38
C LEU A 265 -9.82 5.98 -26.14
N THR A 266 -10.52 6.76 -26.95
CA THR A 266 -11.94 7.03 -26.76
C THR A 266 -12.88 6.22 -27.64
N GLU A 267 -12.33 5.53 -28.64
CA GLU A 267 -13.10 4.68 -29.55
C GLU A 267 -13.53 3.35 -28.88
N PRO A 268 -14.71 2.80 -29.25
CA PRO A 268 -15.28 1.56 -28.70
C PRO A 268 -14.33 0.37 -28.69
N GLY A 269 -13.53 0.19 -29.76
CA GLY A 269 -12.46 -0.81 -29.86
C GLY A 269 -12.78 -2.14 -29.16
N TYR A 270 -12.00 -2.46 -28.12
CA TYR A 270 -12.16 -3.63 -27.24
C TYR A 270 -12.71 -3.29 -25.85
N ARG A 271 -13.14 -2.04 -25.62
CA ARG A 271 -13.59 -1.57 -24.30
C ARG A 271 -15.10 -1.77 -24.15
N ASP A 272 -15.51 -2.07 -22.92
CA ASP A 272 -16.93 -2.14 -22.57
C ASP A 272 -17.52 -0.73 -22.53
N ASP A 273 -18.74 -0.56 -23.04
CA ASP A 273 -19.46 0.72 -23.09
C ASP A 273 -19.48 1.42 -21.72
N LYS A 274 -19.63 0.67 -20.62
CA LYS A 274 -19.65 1.26 -19.27
C LYS A 274 -18.30 1.85 -18.87
N VAL A 275 -17.21 1.28 -19.36
CA VAL A 275 -15.87 1.81 -19.11
C VAL A 275 -15.70 3.13 -19.85
N LEU A 276 -16.17 3.21 -21.09
CA LEU A 276 -16.14 4.45 -21.88
C LEU A 276 -17.06 5.52 -21.28
N GLU A 277 -18.29 5.14 -20.94
CA GLU A 277 -19.22 6.02 -20.23
C GLU A 277 -18.57 6.55 -18.96
N GLN A 278 -17.95 5.72 -18.13
CA GLN A 278 -17.30 6.14 -16.89
C GLN A 278 -16.13 7.09 -17.14
N LEU A 279 -15.22 6.76 -18.06
CA LEU A 279 -13.98 7.52 -18.30
C LEU A 279 -14.22 8.80 -19.10
N TYR A 280 -15.15 8.81 -20.05
CA TYR A 280 -15.28 9.88 -21.05
C TYR A 280 -16.68 10.50 -21.14
N GLY A 281 -17.67 9.94 -20.45
CA GLY A 281 -19.02 10.50 -20.34
C GLY A 281 -20.06 9.84 -21.23
N SER A 282 -19.62 9.19 -22.31
CA SER A 282 -20.49 8.44 -23.21
C SER A 282 -19.73 7.27 -23.84
N ALA A 283 -20.45 6.22 -24.22
CA ALA A 283 -19.92 5.17 -25.08
C ALA A 283 -19.78 5.63 -26.54
N GLU A 284 -20.53 6.67 -26.94
CA GLU A 284 -20.47 7.25 -28.29
C GLU A 284 -19.38 8.35 -28.34
N PRO A 285 -18.31 8.19 -29.13
CA PRO A 285 -17.18 9.13 -29.15
C PRO A 285 -17.58 10.59 -29.41
N THR A 286 -18.61 10.80 -30.23
CA THR A 286 -19.09 12.15 -30.58
C THR A 286 -19.80 12.87 -29.43
N GLU A 287 -20.20 12.15 -28.40
CA GLU A 287 -20.92 12.66 -27.23
C GLU A 287 -20.06 12.69 -25.96
N GLN A 288 -18.78 12.36 -26.07
CA GLN A 288 -17.86 12.34 -24.93
C GLN A 288 -17.38 13.75 -24.54
N ALA A 289 -17.28 13.97 -23.23
CA ALA A 289 -16.70 15.16 -22.62
C ALA A 289 -15.17 15.20 -22.69
N ILE A 290 -14.54 14.04 -22.88
CA ILE A 290 -13.10 13.90 -22.98
C ILE A 290 -12.77 13.11 -24.24
N TRP A 291 -11.88 13.67 -25.05
CA TRP A 291 -11.23 13.00 -26.19
C TRP A 291 -9.79 12.74 -25.81
N GLU A 292 -9.32 11.49 -25.85
CA GLU A 292 -7.99 11.13 -25.38
C GLU A 292 -7.28 10.27 -26.42
N PHE A 293 -6.04 10.65 -26.72
CA PHE A 293 -5.21 10.03 -27.74
C PHE A 293 -3.79 9.91 -27.22
N TYR A 294 -3.05 8.97 -27.80
CA TYR A 294 -1.60 8.91 -27.66
C TYR A 294 -0.94 8.60 -29.00
N ALA A 295 0.32 8.99 -29.14
CA ALA A 295 1.21 8.48 -30.18
C ALA A 295 2.47 7.95 -29.51
N ASP A 296 2.90 6.77 -29.95
CA ASP A 296 4.08 6.09 -29.43
C ASP A 296 5.18 6.08 -30.49
N ASP A 297 6.41 6.34 -30.05
CA ASP A 297 7.61 5.77 -30.65
C ASP A 297 7.98 4.52 -29.84
N TYR A 298 7.66 3.35 -30.39
CA TYR A 298 7.92 2.06 -29.72
C TYR A 298 9.41 1.74 -29.60
N ASP A 299 10.25 2.26 -30.50
CA ASP A 299 11.69 2.03 -30.46
C ASP A 299 12.32 2.90 -29.36
N ALA A 300 11.83 4.13 -29.19
CA ALA A 300 12.29 5.07 -28.18
C ALA A 300 11.50 4.99 -26.84
N ASN A 301 10.48 4.13 -26.70
CA ASN A 301 9.56 4.15 -25.54
C ASN A 301 9.10 5.57 -25.17
N PHE A 302 8.73 6.36 -26.16
CA PHE A 302 8.34 7.76 -25.98
C PHE A 302 6.90 7.93 -26.39
N THR A 303 6.07 8.37 -25.45
CA THR A 303 4.62 8.49 -25.65
C THR A 303 4.19 9.94 -25.52
N LEU A 304 3.64 10.51 -26.59
CA LEU A 304 2.88 11.76 -26.52
C LEU A 304 1.45 11.44 -26.09
N TYR A 305 0.95 12.14 -25.07
CA TYR A 305 -0.47 12.14 -24.70
C TYR A 305 -1.13 13.45 -25.09
N VAL A 306 -2.33 13.32 -25.67
CA VAL A 306 -3.17 14.44 -26.09
C VAL A 306 -4.58 14.22 -25.56
N GLN A 307 -5.13 15.24 -24.90
CA GLN A 307 -6.51 15.22 -24.45
C GLN A 307 -7.24 16.50 -24.84
N ILE A 308 -8.50 16.40 -25.26
CA ILE A 308 -9.41 17.54 -25.38
C ILE A 308 -10.52 17.38 -24.33
N VAL A 309 -10.66 18.39 -23.47
CA VAL A 309 -11.76 18.48 -22.50
C VAL A 309 -12.81 19.46 -23.03
N ASP A 310 -14.02 18.96 -23.24
CA ASP A 310 -15.19 19.69 -23.71
C ASP A 310 -16.38 19.43 -22.77
N LEU A 311 -16.50 20.27 -21.75
CA LEU A 311 -17.54 20.20 -20.74
C LEU A 311 -18.91 20.63 -21.28
N SER A 312 -19.03 21.05 -22.54
CA SER A 312 -20.35 21.19 -23.18
C SER A 312 -21.04 19.85 -23.41
N MET A 313 -20.26 18.76 -23.42
CA MET A 313 -20.75 17.38 -23.55
C MET A 313 -20.99 16.70 -22.19
N ASP A 314 -20.67 17.37 -21.07
CA ASP A 314 -20.94 16.88 -19.70
C ASP A 314 -22.41 17.13 -19.32
N THR A 315 -23.32 16.36 -19.91
CA THR A 315 -24.76 16.66 -19.92
C THR A 315 -25.57 15.96 -18.83
N GLU A 316 -25.10 14.85 -18.25
CA GLU A 316 -25.90 14.03 -17.34
C GLU A 316 -25.69 14.36 -15.86
N ASP A 317 -24.46 14.27 -15.36
CA ASP A 317 -24.16 14.32 -13.93
C ASP A 317 -23.21 15.46 -13.52
N GLY A 318 -22.62 16.17 -14.49
CA GLY A 318 -21.72 17.29 -14.24
C GLY A 318 -20.41 16.87 -13.58
N ARG A 319 -20.08 15.57 -13.61
CA ARG A 319 -18.93 15.04 -12.84
C ARG A 319 -17.61 15.55 -13.40
N PHE A 320 -17.49 15.65 -14.72
CA PHE A 320 -16.26 16.11 -15.35
C PHE A 320 -16.02 17.58 -15.04
N ARG A 321 -17.08 18.40 -15.08
CA ARG A 321 -17.01 19.80 -14.66
C ARG A 321 -16.52 19.92 -13.23
N LYS A 322 -17.10 19.15 -12.32
CA LYS A 322 -16.69 19.17 -10.91
C LYS A 322 -15.22 18.77 -10.74
N ASP A 323 -14.78 17.71 -11.42
CA ASP A 323 -13.39 17.27 -11.37
C ASP A 323 -12.44 18.34 -11.94
N ARG A 324 -12.81 19.00 -13.05
CA ARG A 324 -12.04 20.10 -13.64
C ARG A 324 -12.00 21.34 -12.74
N GLU A 325 -13.09 21.68 -12.05
CA GLU A 325 -13.11 22.77 -11.07
C GLU A 325 -12.19 22.47 -9.87
N ASP A 326 -12.18 21.23 -9.38
CA ASP A 326 -11.27 20.79 -8.31
C ASP A 326 -9.79 20.84 -8.76
N TRP A 327 -9.50 20.47 -10.01
CA TRP A 327 -8.15 20.60 -10.58
C TRP A 327 -7.74 22.06 -10.77
N ASN A 328 -8.59 22.88 -11.38
CA ASN A 328 -8.35 24.32 -11.54
C ASN A 328 -8.03 24.99 -10.20
N ALA A 329 -8.78 24.67 -9.14
CA ALA A 329 -8.54 25.23 -7.81
C ALA A 329 -7.17 24.85 -7.22
N ARG A 330 -6.57 23.73 -7.66
CA ARG A 330 -5.28 23.22 -7.15
C ARG A 330 -4.09 23.66 -8.01
N SER A 331 -4.21 23.60 -9.33
CA SER A 331 -3.09 23.82 -10.26
C SER A 331 -3.24 25.08 -11.12
N GLY A 332 -4.42 25.73 -11.11
CA GLY A 332 -4.70 26.85 -12.00
C GLY A 332 -4.99 26.45 -13.46
N GLU A 333 -5.11 25.14 -13.74
CA GLU A 333 -5.45 24.62 -15.07
C GLU A 333 -6.75 25.22 -15.62
N PRO A 334 -6.82 25.66 -16.89
CA PRO A 334 -8.08 25.97 -17.55
C PRO A 334 -9.09 24.82 -17.42
N LEU A 335 -10.39 25.12 -17.33
CA LEU A 335 -11.41 24.07 -17.14
C LEU A 335 -11.54 23.16 -18.39
N GLU A 336 -11.37 23.75 -19.56
CA GLU A 336 -11.59 23.14 -20.89
C GLU A 336 -10.43 23.51 -21.80
N GLY A 337 -10.21 22.70 -22.84
CA GLY A 337 -9.14 22.94 -23.82
C GLY A 337 -8.38 21.67 -24.20
N VAL A 338 -7.28 21.85 -24.92
CA VAL A 338 -6.35 20.80 -25.32
C VAL A 338 -5.24 20.70 -24.28
N ILE A 339 -4.91 19.49 -23.86
CA ILE A 339 -3.86 19.14 -22.92
C ILE A 339 -2.82 18.29 -23.65
N LEU A 340 -1.53 18.61 -23.46
CA LEU A 340 -0.39 17.93 -24.07
C LEU A 340 0.68 17.64 -23.02
N TYR A 341 1.26 16.44 -23.05
CA TYR A 341 2.45 16.08 -22.30
C TYR A 341 3.06 14.80 -22.88
N VAL A 342 4.33 14.57 -22.58
CA VAL A 342 5.06 13.36 -22.96
C VAL A 342 5.36 12.52 -21.73
N VAL A 343 5.35 11.20 -21.89
CA VAL A 343 5.83 10.23 -20.90
C VAL A 343 6.81 9.28 -21.59
N THR A 344 7.92 8.95 -20.92
CA THR A 344 8.91 8.00 -21.44
C THR A 344 8.87 6.66 -20.71
N GLY A 345 9.53 5.66 -21.29
CA GLY A 345 10.00 4.48 -20.59
C GLY A 345 11.05 4.78 -19.52
N PRO A 346 11.61 3.73 -18.89
CA PRO A 346 12.72 3.89 -17.96
C PRO A 346 13.91 4.59 -18.62
N THR A 347 14.43 5.63 -17.99
CA THR A 347 15.61 6.37 -18.44
C THR A 347 16.50 6.75 -17.25
N ILE A 348 17.73 7.12 -17.54
CA ILE A 348 18.76 7.59 -16.60
C ILE A 348 19.41 8.85 -17.18
N SER A 349 19.98 9.70 -16.32
CA SER A 349 20.76 10.85 -16.77
C SER A 349 22.11 10.41 -17.31
N GLU A 350 22.61 11.07 -18.36
CA GLU A 350 23.95 10.82 -18.92
C GLU A 350 25.05 10.93 -17.85
N ASP A 351 24.88 11.86 -16.89
CA ASP A 351 25.84 12.09 -15.81
C ASP A 351 25.93 10.90 -14.83
N ASP A 352 24.91 10.04 -14.79
CA ASP A 352 24.78 8.92 -13.85
C ASP A 352 25.14 7.56 -14.48
N GLU A 353 25.24 7.43 -15.80
CA GLU A 353 25.52 6.16 -16.50
C GLU A 353 26.84 5.52 -16.05
N ASP A 354 27.90 6.31 -15.97
CA ASP A 354 29.24 5.90 -15.56
C ASP A 354 29.29 5.37 -14.11
N ALA A 355 28.39 5.87 -13.26
CA ALA A 355 28.26 5.46 -11.87
C ALA A 355 27.35 4.24 -11.75
N PHE A 356 26.31 4.17 -12.56
CA PHE A 356 25.43 3.02 -12.71
C PHE A 356 26.23 1.77 -13.11
N ASP A 357 27.04 1.83 -14.16
CA ASP A 357 27.81 0.68 -14.65
C ASP A 357 28.79 0.14 -13.60
N LYS A 358 29.44 1.05 -12.86
CA LYS A 358 30.34 0.68 -11.75
C LYS A 358 29.60 -0.03 -10.63
N LEU A 359 28.40 0.43 -10.29
CA LEU A 359 27.59 -0.16 -9.24
C LEU A 359 26.97 -1.49 -9.71
N LEU A 360 26.56 -1.60 -10.97
CA LEU A 360 26.00 -2.82 -11.54
C LEU A 360 27.03 -3.97 -11.50
N ALA A 361 28.30 -3.68 -11.78
CA ALA A 361 29.39 -4.65 -11.72
C ALA A 361 29.61 -5.27 -10.31
N GLU A 362 29.05 -4.69 -9.24
CA GLU A 362 29.08 -5.30 -7.91
C GLU A 362 28.06 -6.45 -7.74
N TYR A 363 27.12 -6.60 -8.69
CA TYR A 363 26.02 -7.57 -8.67
C TYR A 363 26.13 -8.69 -9.71
N GLU A 364 27.17 -8.64 -10.56
CA GLU A 364 27.57 -9.70 -11.50
C GLU A 364 28.60 -10.64 -10.88
#